data_AF-A0A6G2V606-F1
#
_entry.id   AF-A0A6G2V606-F1
#
_cell.length_a   1.000
_cell.length_b   1.000
_cell.length_c   1.000
_cell.angle_alpha   90.00
_cell.angle_beta   90.00
_cell.angle_gamma   90.00
#
_symmetry.space_group_name_H-M   'P 1'
#
loop_
_entity.id
_entity.type
_entity.pdbx_description
1 polymer ?
#
loop_
_entity_poly.entity_id
_entity_poly.type
_entity_poly.pdbx_seq_one_letter_code
_entity_poly.pdbx_strand_id
1 'polypeptide(L)'
;MTDALLKSLDPLPYPRRMRELAARARVLSASGELRRVLDELDRGGPYERGLAVIAAAVGGDAEWTGAHLADPDPFVQGHALRAARSLGIPDEAYEQALDDLPRAARRRLLRAVVRDGRTALAARLLERVRADWGDAEAAVLLPGCPADTVARLLPELLYAVRGWSSLGRCHPGPLLDAVEHQLAELPEPQRPEWWQRYASGIAATVTARPARVLDLLERFGPATLPWPLAHRLGALAAADPARTARLLLRPETRSMLEHGARRVPDGVLVRLARTAPEGLVVELGRAMAENSAGLARLLGALP
;
A
#
# COMPACT_ATOMS: atom_id res chain seq x y z
N MET A 1 30.85 -23.82 -18.31
CA MET A 1 31.03 -22.36 -18.54
C MET A 1 30.81 -21.58 -17.25
N THR A 2 29.96 -22.10 -16.37
CA THR A 2 29.68 -21.54 -15.04
C THR A 2 30.92 -21.38 -14.16
N ASP A 3 31.84 -22.36 -14.13
CA ASP A 3 33.09 -22.22 -13.36
C ASP A 3 33.94 -21.02 -13.78
N ALA A 4 34.00 -20.70 -15.07
CA ALA A 4 34.73 -19.54 -15.57
C ALA A 4 34.04 -18.23 -15.17
N LEU A 5 32.70 -18.21 -15.20
CA LEU A 5 31.91 -17.09 -14.70
C LEU A 5 32.16 -16.88 -13.20
N LEU A 6 32.01 -17.91 -12.37
CA LEU A 6 32.22 -17.82 -10.91
C LEU A 6 33.64 -17.35 -10.58
N LYS A 7 34.66 -17.96 -11.18
CA LYS A 7 36.07 -17.54 -11.00
C LYS A 7 36.30 -16.07 -11.37
N SER A 8 35.59 -15.53 -12.38
CA SER A 8 35.71 -14.12 -12.75
C SER A 8 35.00 -13.17 -11.77
N LEU A 9 33.96 -13.65 -11.07
CA LEU A 9 33.15 -12.88 -10.14
C LEU A 9 33.72 -12.86 -8.71
N ASP A 10 34.36 -13.95 -8.29
CA ASP A 10 34.91 -14.15 -6.94
C ASP A 10 35.82 -13.02 -6.44
N PRO A 11 36.82 -12.54 -7.21
CA PRO A 11 37.73 -11.51 -6.73
C PRO A 11 37.10 -10.10 -6.69
N LEU A 12 35.91 -9.91 -7.26
CA LEU A 12 35.31 -8.60 -7.42
C LEU A 12 34.52 -8.18 -6.16
N PRO A 13 34.60 -6.90 -5.75
CA PRO A 13 33.68 -6.32 -4.79
C PRO A 13 32.24 -6.38 -5.31
N TYR A 14 31.27 -6.54 -4.39
CA TYR A 14 29.86 -6.77 -4.73
C TYR A 14 29.29 -5.84 -5.83
N PRO A 15 29.48 -4.50 -5.79
CA PRO A 15 28.95 -3.64 -6.85
C PRO A 15 29.54 -3.92 -8.24
N ARG A 16 30.82 -4.27 -8.32
CA ARG A 16 31.47 -4.62 -9.59
C ARG A 16 31.05 -6.01 -10.05
N ARG A 17 30.92 -6.95 -9.12
CA ARG A 17 30.43 -8.31 -9.38
C ARG A 17 29.07 -8.30 -10.05
N MET A 18 28.12 -7.51 -9.53
CA MET A 18 26.77 -7.43 -10.10
C MET A 18 26.75 -6.79 -11.48
N ARG A 19 27.62 -5.81 -11.75
CA ARG A 19 27.76 -5.22 -13.10
C ARG A 19 28.34 -6.21 -14.09
N GLU A 20 29.37 -6.96 -13.70
CA GLU A 20 29.98 -7.98 -14.55
C GLU A 20 28.98 -9.10 -14.86
N LEU A 21 28.27 -9.60 -13.84
CA LEU A 21 27.19 -10.58 -14.02
C LEU A 21 26.14 -10.08 -15.02
N ALA A 22 25.69 -8.84 -14.88
CA ALA A 22 24.71 -8.26 -15.78
C ALA A 22 25.23 -8.11 -17.21
N ALA A 23 26.49 -7.69 -17.39
CA ALA A 23 27.12 -7.62 -18.71
C ALA A 23 27.20 -9.00 -19.37
N ARG A 24 27.68 -10.00 -18.62
CA ARG A 24 27.79 -11.39 -19.08
C ARG A 24 26.44 -12.00 -19.42
N ALA A 25 25.41 -11.78 -18.60
CA ALA A 25 24.07 -12.28 -18.86
C ALA A 25 23.50 -11.76 -20.19
N ARG A 26 23.74 -10.48 -20.54
CA ARG A 26 23.31 -9.93 -21.84
C ARG A 26 24.05 -10.56 -23.01
N VAL A 27 25.35 -10.77 -22.88
CA VAL A 27 26.15 -11.43 -23.93
C VAL A 27 25.69 -12.88 -24.14
N LEU A 28 25.49 -13.62 -23.04
CA LEU A 28 25.00 -15.00 -23.08
C LEU A 28 23.57 -15.09 -23.65
N SER A 29 22.73 -14.09 -23.37
CA SER A 29 21.39 -14.00 -23.96
C SER A 29 21.48 -13.83 -25.48
N ALA A 30 22.31 -12.88 -25.93
CA ALA A 30 22.51 -12.62 -27.35
C ALA A 30 23.14 -13.80 -28.11
N SER A 31 23.95 -14.64 -27.44
CA SER A 31 24.51 -15.86 -28.02
C SER A 31 23.62 -17.09 -27.90
N GLY A 32 22.47 -17.01 -27.21
CA GLY A 32 21.58 -18.15 -26.97
C GLY A 32 22.10 -19.16 -25.94
N GLU A 33 23.17 -18.84 -25.21
CA GLU A 33 23.79 -19.73 -24.22
C GLU A 33 23.30 -19.50 -22.79
N LEU A 34 22.54 -18.43 -22.55
CA LEU A 34 22.10 -18.02 -21.22
C LEU A 34 21.40 -19.17 -20.48
N ARG A 35 20.40 -19.81 -21.09
CA ARG A 35 19.62 -20.85 -20.43
C ARG A 35 20.49 -21.97 -19.86
N ARG A 36 21.46 -22.44 -20.65
CA ARG A 36 22.39 -23.48 -20.21
C ARG A 36 23.18 -23.06 -18.96
N VAL A 37 23.64 -21.80 -18.91
CA VAL A 37 24.36 -21.26 -17.74
C VAL A 37 23.42 -21.11 -16.54
N LEU A 38 22.18 -20.71 -16.74
CA LEU A 38 21.18 -20.64 -15.68
C LEU A 38 20.92 -22.02 -15.07
N ASP A 39 20.74 -23.06 -15.91
CA ASP A 39 20.51 -24.43 -15.45
C ASP A 39 21.74 -25.02 -14.74
N GLU A 40 22.95 -24.63 -15.14
CA GLU A 40 24.19 -24.99 -14.44
C GLU A 40 24.28 -24.32 -13.06
N LEU A 41 23.95 -23.03 -12.96
CA LEU A 41 23.93 -22.29 -11.69
C LEU A 41 22.82 -22.78 -10.74
N ASP A 42 21.66 -23.16 -11.28
CA ASP A 42 20.50 -23.59 -10.49
C ASP A 42 20.75 -24.90 -9.73
N ARG A 43 21.65 -25.75 -10.27
CA ARG A 43 22.14 -26.98 -9.61
C ARG A 43 23.16 -26.71 -8.50
N GLY A 44 23.61 -25.47 -8.34
CA GLY A 44 24.54 -25.04 -7.31
C GLY A 44 23.88 -24.76 -5.96
N GLY A 45 24.60 -24.05 -5.09
CA GLY A 45 24.10 -23.62 -3.78
C GLY A 45 23.26 -22.33 -3.86
N PRO A 46 22.82 -21.81 -2.69
CA PRO A 46 22.02 -20.58 -2.60
C PRO A 46 22.67 -19.37 -3.29
N TYR A 47 24.01 -19.29 -3.26
CA TYR A 47 24.74 -18.21 -3.91
C TYR A 47 24.61 -18.28 -5.43
N GLU A 48 24.85 -19.45 -6.02
CA GLU A 48 24.76 -19.69 -7.45
C GLU A 48 23.33 -19.49 -7.96
N ARG A 49 22.33 -19.99 -7.24
CA ARG A 49 20.90 -19.73 -7.52
C ARG A 49 20.56 -18.24 -7.46
N GLY A 50 21.14 -17.52 -6.50
CA GLY A 50 21.03 -16.06 -6.40
C GLY A 50 21.64 -15.33 -7.59
N LEU A 51 22.74 -15.82 -8.16
CA LEU A 51 23.30 -15.30 -9.41
C LEU A 51 22.41 -15.64 -10.61
N ALA A 52 21.87 -16.86 -10.66
CA ALA A 52 21.00 -17.33 -11.74
C ALA A 52 19.77 -16.43 -11.90
N VAL A 53 19.06 -16.12 -10.82
CA VAL A 53 17.86 -15.27 -10.92
C VAL A 53 18.15 -13.85 -11.36
N ILE A 54 19.30 -13.29 -10.98
CA ILE A 54 19.71 -11.96 -11.43
C ILE A 54 20.09 -12.03 -12.92
N ALA A 55 20.84 -13.05 -13.34
CA ALA A 55 21.22 -13.26 -14.73
C ALA A 55 19.99 -13.49 -15.63
N ALA A 56 19.02 -14.29 -15.19
CA ALA A 56 17.77 -14.52 -15.91
C ALA A 56 16.97 -13.23 -16.09
N ALA A 57 16.83 -12.45 -15.02
CA ALA A 57 16.14 -11.16 -15.07
C ALA A 57 16.83 -10.14 -16.00
N VAL A 58 18.17 -10.09 -16.00
CA VAL A 58 18.92 -9.18 -16.87
C VAL A 58 18.95 -9.66 -18.32
N GLY A 59 19.07 -10.97 -18.52
CA GLY A 59 19.17 -11.60 -19.83
C GLY A 59 17.83 -11.80 -20.53
N GLY A 60 16.70 -11.54 -19.85
CA GLY A 60 15.38 -11.60 -20.45
C GLY A 60 14.76 -13.00 -20.48
N ASP A 61 15.25 -13.94 -19.66
CA ASP A 61 14.78 -15.32 -19.70
C ASP A 61 13.47 -15.50 -18.91
N ALA A 62 12.34 -15.28 -19.60
CA ALA A 62 10.99 -15.31 -19.04
C ALA A 62 10.55 -16.70 -18.58
N GLU A 63 10.90 -17.74 -19.33
CA GLU A 63 10.52 -19.12 -18.99
C GLU A 63 11.31 -19.60 -17.76
N TRP A 64 12.63 -19.35 -17.68
CA TRP A 64 13.39 -19.67 -16.48
C TRP A 64 12.82 -18.92 -15.27
N THR A 65 12.57 -17.62 -15.43
CA THR A 65 12.02 -16.80 -14.34
C THR A 65 10.62 -17.28 -13.92
N GLY A 66 9.80 -17.75 -14.87
CA GLY A 66 8.46 -18.29 -14.62
C GLY A 66 8.50 -19.56 -13.77
N ALA A 67 9.43 -20.47 -14.08
CA ALA A 67 9.62 -21.70 -13.30
C ALA A 67 10.02 -21.42 -11.83
N HIS A 68 10.64 -20.26 -11.56
CA HIS A 68 11.15 -19.88 -10.24
C HIS A 68 10.21 -18.95 -9.45
N LEU A 69 8.95 -18.79 -9.88
CA LEU A 69 7.93 -18.07 -9.10
C LEU A 69 7.57 -18.77 -7.78
N ALA A 70 7.75 -20.09 -7.72
CA ALA A 70 7.50 -20.93 -6.55
C ALA A 70 8.77 -21.34 -5.79
N ASP A 71 9.91 -20.68 -6.05
CA ASP A 71 11.20 -21.10 -5.51
C ASP A 71 11.17 -21.16 -3.96
N PRO A 72 11.70 -22.24 -3.34
CA PRO A 72 11.78 -22.35 -1.88
C PRO A 72 12.71 -21.30 -1.27
N ASP A 73 13.76 -20.86 -1.99
CA ASP A 73 14.66 -19.79 -1.58
C ASP A 73 13.94 -18.43 -1.66
N PRO A 74 13.79 -17.73 -0.52
CA PRO A 74 13.14 -16.44 -0.47
C PRO A 74 13.75 -15.35 -1.38
N PHE A 75 15.06 -15.39 -1.57
CA PHE A 75 15.80 -14.45 -2.39
C PHE A 75 15.49 -14.65 -3.87
N VAL A 76 15.55 -15.92 -4.31
CA VAL A 76 15.24 -16.30 -5.69
C VAL A 76 13.79 -15.99 -6.02
N GLN A 77 12.85 -16.44 -5.20
CA GLN A 77 11.43 -16.17 -5.39
C GLN A 77 11.14 -14.66 -5.48
N GLY A 78 11.72 -13.87 -4.57
CA GLY A 78 11.53 -12.43 -4.52
C GLY A 78 12.06 -11.71 -5.77
N HIS A 79 13.20 -12.15 -6.31
CA HIS A 79 13.75 -11.61 -7.55
C HIS A 79 12.95 -12.03 -8.78
N ALA A 80 12.52 -13.30 -8.85
CA ALA A 80 11.68 -13.79 -9.93
C ALA A 80 10.36 -13.01 -10.01
N LEU A 81 9.64 -12.88 -8.89
CA LEU A 81 8.42 -12.07 -8.79
C LEU A 81 8.67 -10.60 -9.18
N ARG A 82 9.81 -10.02 -8.80
CA ARG A 82 10.14 -8.63 -9.16
C ARG A 82 10.28 -8.45 -10.68
N ALA A 83 10.91 -9.40 -11.36
CA ALA A 83 11.16 -9.36 -12.80
C ALA A 83 9.97 -9.83 -13.65
N ALA A 84 9.04 -10.60 -13.07
CA ALA A 84 7.97 -11.28 -13.79
C ALA A 84 7.09 -10.36 -14.65
N ARG A 85 6.73 -9.17 -14.15
CA ARG A 85 5.96 -8.17 -14.92
C ARG A 85 6.73 -7.65 -16.13
N SER A 86 8.00 -7.28 -15.96
CA SER A 86 8.82 -6.76 -17.07
C SER A 86 9.12 -7.83 -18.13
N LEU A 87 9.14 -9.10 -17.74
CA LEU A 87 9.38 -10.23 -18.63
C LEU A 87 8.10 -10.77 -19.29
N GLY A 88 6.93 -10.21 -18.99
CA GLY A 88 5.67 -10.64 -19.60
C GLY A 88 5.26 -12.08 -19.22
N ILE A 89 5.63 -12.56 -18.03
CA ILE A 89 5.29 -13.91 -17.59
C ILE A 89 3.77 -14.11 -17.58
N PRO A 90 3.24 -15.19 -18.18
CA PRO A 90 1.79 -15.43 -18.29
C PRO A 90 1.12 -15.65 -16.93
N ASP A 91 -0.20 -15.42 -16.86
CA ASP A 91 -0.98 -15.58 -15.62
C ASP A 91 -1.00 -17.04 -15.15
N GLU A 92 -0.99 -17.99 -16.09
CA GLU A 92 -0.97 -19.43 -15.85
C GLU A 92 0.24 -19.86 -15.00
N ALA A 93 1.38 -19.18 -15.15
CA ALA A 93 2.58 -19.45 -14.35
C ALA A 93 2.40 -19.07 -12.87
N TYR A 94 1.60 -18.03 -12.57
CA TYR A 94 1.27 -17.66 -11.18
C TYR A 94 0.28 -18.65 -10.58
N GLU A 95 -0.67 -19.13 -11.38
CA GLU A 95 -1.67 -20.11 -10.96
C GLU A 95 -1.00 -21.45 -10.62
N GLN A 96 -0.11 -21.94 -11.48
CA GLN A 96 0.68 -23.16 -11.23
C GLN A 96 1.60 -23.00 -10.01
N ALA A 97 2.26 -21.83 -9.89
CA ALA A 97 3.16 -21.58 -8.78
C ALA A 97 2.46 -21.52 -7.41
N LEU A 98 1.13 -21.46 -7.33
CA LEU A 98 0.41 -21.39 -6.05
C LEU A 98 0.24 -22.75 -5.35
N ASP A 99 0.21 -23.85 -6.10
CA ASP A 99 -0.29 -25.15 -5.64
C ASP A 99 0.46 -25.68 -4.41
N ASP A 100 1.80 -25.59 -4.41
CA ASP A 100 2.66 -26.22 -3.39
C ASP A 100 3.38 -25.22 -2.47
N LEU A 101 3.00 -23.93 -2.50
CA LEU A 101 3.75 -22.91 -1.77
C LEU A 101 3.45 -22.92 -0.26
N PRO A 102 4.49 -22.88 0.59
CA PRO A 102 4.34 -22.53 2.00
C PRO A 102 3.72 -21.15 2.16
N ARG A 103 3.01 -20.91 3.27
CA ARG A 103 2.25 -19.68 3.52
C ARG A 103 3.01 -18.39 3.24
N ALA A 104 4.26 -18.28 3.69
CA ALA A 104 5.07 -17.08 3.49
C ALA A 104 5.42 -16.83 2.01
N ALA A 105 5.70 -17.89 1.26
CA ALA A 105 5.95 -17.82 -0.18
C ALA A 105 4.67 -17.49 -0.96
N ARG A 106 3.55 -18.13 -0.60
CA ARG A 106 2.23 -17.84 -1.17
C ARG A 106 1.85 -16.37 -1.02
N ARG A 107 1.99 -15.81 0.19
CA ARG A 107 1.70 -14.38 0.46
C ARG A 107 2.55 -13.43 -0.37
N ARG A 108 3.79 -13.79 -0.70
CA ARG A 108 4.65 -12.98 -1.56
C ARG A 108 4.17 -13.01 -3.00
N LEU A 109 3.78 -14.18 -3.50
CA LEU A 109 3.18 -14.33 -4.83
C LEU A 109 1.87 -13.55 -4.94
N LEU A 110 0.93 -13.70 -4.00
CA LEU A 110 -0.34 -12.94 -4.02
C LEU A 110 -0.12 -11.42 -3.99
N ARG A 111 0.85 -10.93 -3.22
CA ARG A 111 1.22 -9.51 -3.22
C ARG A 111 1.86 -9.07 -4.53
N ALA A 112 2.61 -9.94 -5.20
CA ALA A 112 3.17 -9.63 -6.52
C ALA A 112 2.07 -9.48 -7.56
N VAL A 113 1.06 -10.36 -7.56
CA VAL A 113 -0.14 -10.25 -8.42
C VAL A 113 -0.81 -8.88 -8.27
N VAL A 114 -1.03 -8.45 -7.02
CA VAL A 114 -1.62 -7.13 -6.71
C VAL A 114 -0.71 -5.99 -7.15
N ARG A 115 0.58 -6.04 -6.81
CA ARG A 115 1.57 -5.01 -7.19
C ARG A 115 1.69 -4.86 -8.70
N ASP A 116 1.58 -5.95 -9.44
CA ASP A 116 1.74 -5.97 -10.89
C ASP A 116 0.49 -5.53 -11.65
N GLY A 117 -0.62 -5.28 -10.94
CA GLY A 117 -1.87 -4.82 -11.53
C GLY A 117 -2.59 -5.88 -12.35
N ARG A 118 -2.38 -7.17 -12.04
CA ARG A 118 -3.00 -8.30 -12.75
C ARG A 118 -4.44 -8.49 -12.29
N THR A 119 -5.31 -7.56 -12.66
CA THR A 119 -6.65 -7.45 -12.08
C THR A 119 -7.57 -8.62 -12.39
N ALA A 120 -7.52 -9.16 -13.61
CA ALA A 120 -8.30 -10.35 -13.98
C ALA A 120 -7.83 -11.58 -13.19
N LEU A 121 -6.52 -11.81 -13.13
CA LEU A 121 -5.92 -12.88 -12.33
C LEU A 121 -6.26 -12.75 -10.84
N ALA A 122 -6.15 -11.54 -10.27
CA ALA A 122 -6.48 -11.30 -8.87
C ALA A 122 -7.92 -11.71 -8.54
N ALA A 123 -8.88 -11.39 -9.43
CA ALA A 123 -10.28 -11.79 -9.28
C ALA A 123 -10.45 -13.32 -9.36
N ARG A 124 -9.83 -13.99 -10.35
CA ARG A 124 -9.88 -15.46 -10.49
C ARG A 124 -9.29 -16.17 -9.28
N LEU A 125 -8.14 -15.70 -8.80
CA LEU A 125 -7.44 -16.28 -7.65
C LEU A 125 -8.18 -16.07 -6.34
N LEU A 126 -8.96 -14.99 -6.19
CA LEU A 126 -9.58 -14.64 -4.92
C LEU A 126 -10.49 -15.77 -4.41
N GLU A 127 -11.39 -16.27 -5.24
CA GLU A 127 -12.35 -17.32 -4.85
C GLU A 127 -11.63 -18.63 -4.53
N ARG A 128 -10.67 -19.03 -5.37
CA ARG A 128 -9.84 -20.22 -5.14
C ARG A 128 -9.05 -20.10 -3.83
N VAL A 129 -8.36 -18.99 -3.62
CA VAL A 129 -7.55 -18.76 -2.41
C VAL A 129 -8.42 -18.74 -1.15
N ARG A 130 -9.63 -18.20 -1.25
CA ARG A 130 -10.61 -18.21 -0.16
C ARG A 130 -11.04 -19.63 0.20
N ALA A 131 -11.32 -20.47 -0.79
CA ALA A 131 -11.72 -21.86 -0.57
C ALA A 131 -10.58 -22.71 0.01
N ASP A 132 -9.38 -22.58 -0.56
CA ASP A 132 -8.24 -23.46 -0.23
C ASP A 132 -7.52 -23.04 1.07
N TRP A 133 -7.45 -21.72 1.36
CA TRP A 133 -6.62 -21.19 2.45
C TRP A 133 -7.30 -20.12 3.32
N GLY A 134 -8.56 -19.81 3.06
CA GLY A 134 -9.39 -18.95 3.89
C GLY A 134 -9.28 -17.44 3.62
N ASP A 135 -10.13 -16.69 4.30
CA ASP A 135 -10.37 -15.26 4.05
C ASP A 135 -9.14 -14.38 4.27
N ALA A 136 -8.25 -14.76 5.19
CA ALA A 136 -7.04 -13.99 5.49
C ALA A 136 -6.05 -13.97 4.32
N GLU A 137 -5.94 -15.06 3.56
CA GLU A 137 -5.12 -15.11 2.36
C GLU A 137 -5.85 -14.44 1.19
N ALA A 138 -7.16 -14.66 1.05
CA ALA A 138 -7.97 -14.05 0.00
C ALA A 138 -8.01 -12.52 0.09
N ALA A 139 -8.09 -11.96 1.31
CA ALA A 139 -8.11 -10.52 1.55
C ALA A 139 -6.82 -9.81 1.08
N VAL A 140 -5.72 -10.54 0.86
CA VAL A 140 -4.48 -9.97 0.27
C VAL A 140 -4.72 -9.52 -1.17
N LEU A 141 -5.59 -10.20 -1.93
CA LEU A 141 -5.86 -9.95 -3.34
C LEU A 141 -6.83 -8.78 -3.59
N LEU A 142 -7.63 -8.40 -2.59
CA LEU A 142 -8.67 -7.37 -2.73
C LEU A 142 -8.17 -6.07 -3.40
N PRO A 143 -7.02 -5.47 -3.05
CA PRO A 143 -6.56 -4.24 -3.68
C PRO A 143 -6.18 -4.37 -5.17
N GLY A 144 -6.04 -5.60 -5.67
CA GLY A 144 -5.76 -5.87 -7.09
C GLY A 144 -7.02 -6.22 -7.90
N CYS A 145 -8.16 -6.46 -7.24
CA CYS A 145 -9.39 -6.90 -7.90
C CYS A 145 -10.16 -5.75 -8.57
N PRO A 146 -11.10 -6.03 -9.49
CA PRO A 146 -12.02 -5.03 -10.00
C PRO A 146 -12.88 -4.43 -8.89
N ALA A 147 -13.27 -3.16 -9.03
CA ALA A 147 -14.07 -2.45 -8.03
C ALA A 147 -15.39 -3.17 -7.70
N ASP A 148 -16.07 -3.75 -8.69
CA ASP A 148 -17.33 -4.49 -8.50
C ASP A 148 -17.13 -5.77 -7.68
N THR A 149 -16.00 -6.45 -7.87
CA THR A 149 -15.64 -7.64 -7.09
C THR A 149 -15.36 -7.26 -5.64
N VAL A 150 -14.65 -6.15 -5.43
CA VAL A 150 -14.37 -5.62 -4.09
C VAL A 150 -15.67 -5.17 -3.41
N ALA A 151 -16.56 -4.44 -4.10
CA ALA A 151 -17.83 -4.01 -3.53
C ALA A 151 -18.69 -5.18 -3.06
N ARG A 152 -18.70 -6.29 -3.81
CA ARG A 152 -19.43 -7.51 -3.46
C ARG A 152 -18.82 -8.25 -2.26
N LEU A 153 -17.49 -8.43 -2.24
CA LEU A 153 -16.82 -9.34 -1.30
C LEU A 153 -16.23 -8.65 -0.06
N LEU A 154 -15.98 -7.33 -0.13
CA LEU A 154 -15.39 -6.59 0.97
C LEU A 154 -16.23 -6.63 2.26
N PRO A 155 -17.57 -6.53 2.24
CA PRO A 155 -18.36 -6.61 3.49
C PRO A 155 -18.09 -7.91 4.27
N GLU A 156 -18.01 -9.04 3.58
CA GLU A 156 -17.70 -10.34 4.18
C GLU A 156 -16.23 -10.44 4.63
N LEU A 157 -15.30 -9.84 3.88
CA LEU A 157 -13.86 -9.98 4.11
C LEU A 157 -13.24 -8.87 4.95
N LEU A 158 -14.01 -7.85 5.35
CA LEU A 158 -13.49 -6.63 5.98
C LEU A 158 -12.65 -6.93 7.23
N TYR A 159 -13.07 -7.89 8.04
CA TYR A 159 -12.37 -8.31 9.26
C TYR A 159 -11.00 -8.95 8.97
N ALA A 160 -10.85 -9.57 7.79
CA ALA A 160 -9.64 -10.27 7.38
C ALA A 160 -8.60 -9.31 6.74
N VAL A 161 -9.03 -8.11 6.33
CA VAL A 161 -8.15 -7.11 5.71
C VAL A 161 -7.12 -6.59 6.71
N ARG A 162 -5.84 -6.80 6.38
CA ARG A 162 -4.70 -6.23 7.13
C ARG A 162 -4.11 -4.99 6.47
N GLY A 163 -4.25 -4.83 5.16
CA GLY A 163 -3.64 -3.77 4.35
C GLY A 163 -4.56 -2.62 4.00
N TRP A 164 -5.21 -1.99 4.99
CA TRP A 164 -6.26 -1.00 4.80
C TRP A 164 -5.86 0.21 3.93
N SER A 165 -4.63 0.72 4.07
CA SER A 165 -4.17 1.83 3.23
C SER A 165 -4.03 1.47 1.75
N SER A 166 -3.66 0.21 1.44
CA SER A 166 -3.59 -0.23 0.05
C SER A 166 -4.99 -0.35 -0.54
N LEU A 167 -5.91 -0.95 0.22
CA LEU A 167 -7.31 -1.06 -0.17
C LEU A 167 -7.95 0.31 -0.39
N GLY A 168 -7.72 1.27 0.52
CA GLY A 168 -8.27 2.63 0.39
C GLY A 168 -7.72 3.43 -0.78
N ARG A 169 -6.47 3.20 -1.20
CA ARG A 169 -5.92 3.82 -2.41
C ARG A 169 -6.55 3.25 -3.68
N CYS A 170 -6.71 1.92 -3.76
CA CYS A 170 -7.22 1.27 -4.95
C CYS A 170 -8.75 1.35 -5.07
N HIS A 171 -9.47 1.26 -3.95
CA HIS A 171 -10.93 1.16 -3.91
C HIS A 171 -11.53 2.10 -2.86
N PRO A 172 -11.38 3.43 -3.01
CA PRO A 172 -11.86 4.39 -2.02
C PRO A 172 -13.39 4.36 -1.85
N GLY A 173 -14.15 4.12 -2.91
CA GLY A 173 -15.62 4.01 -2.85
C GLY A 173 -16.07 2.79 -2.03
N PRO A 174 -15.79 1.56 -2.51
CA PRO A 174 -16.18 0.32 -1.81
C PRO A 174 -15.71 0.28 -0.35
N LEU A 175 -14.50 0.79 -0.06
CA LEU A 175 -14.03 0.88 1.32
C LEU A 175 -14.88 1.81 2.18
N LEU A 176 -15.19 3.01 1.69
CA LEU A 176 -15.99 3.97 2.45
C LEU A 176 -17.42 3.47 2.67
N ASP A 177 -18.01 2.78 1.70
CA ASP A 177 -19.36 2.22 1.83
C ASP A 177 -19.40 1.10 2.88
N ALA A 178 -18.42 0.18 2.87
CA ALA A 178 -18.30 -0.87 3.87
C ALA A 178 -18.02 -0.31 5.28
N VAL A 179 -17.19 0.73 5.38
CA VAL A 179 -16.89 1.43 6.64
C VAL A 179 -18.10 2.17 7.19
N GLU A 180 -18.86 2.86 6.33
CA GLU A 180 -20.07 3.59 6.72
C GLU A 180 -21.11 2.62 7.31
N HIS A 181 -21.31 1.47 6.65
CA HIS A 181 -22.19 0.41 7.15
C HIS A 181 -21.70 -0.15 8.50
N GLN A 182 -20.42 -0.50 8.62
CA GLN A 182 -19.87 -1.03 9.86
C GLN A 182 -19.96 -0.04 11.03
N LEU A 183 -19.68 1.25 10.80
CA LEU A 183 -19.77 2.28 11.84
C LEU A 183 -21.21 2.58 12.27
N ALA A 184 -22.18 2.44 11.36
CA ALA A 184 -23.60 2.59 11.66
C ALA A 184 -24.10 1.49 12.60
N GLU A 185 -23.60 0.27 12.45
CA GLU A 185 -23.94 -0.87 13.31
C GLU A 185 -23.14 -0.90 14.62
N LEU A 186 -21.95 -0.27 14.64
CA LEU A 186 -21.06 -0.31 15.78
C LEU A 186 -21.56 0.59 16.93
N PRO A 187 -21.68 0.06 18.17
CA PRO A 187 -22.03 0.86 19.34
C PRO A 187 -21.04 2.01 19.56
N GLU A 188 -21.54 3.18 19.97
CA GLU A 188 -20.73 4.38 20.18
C GLU A 188 -19.47 4.17 21.04
N PRO A 189 -19.50 3.40 22.15
CA PRO A 189 -18.31 3.18 22.98
C PRO A 189 -17.16 2.44 22.28
N GLN A 190 -17.43 1.69 21.20
CA GLN A 190 -16.43 0.91 20.48
C GLN A 190 -15.81 1.67 19.29
N ARG A 191 -16.45 2.76 18.86
CA ARG A 191 -15.99 3.58 17.73
C ARG A 191 -14.57 4.16 17.92
N PRO A 192 -14.15 4.61 19.12
CA PRO A 192 -12.79 5.14 19.31
C PRO A 192 -11.70 4.12 18.99
N GLU A 193 -11.81 2.88 19.48
CA GLU A 193 -10.85 1.81 19.21
C GLU A 193 -10.84 1.45 17.72
N TRP A 194 -12.02 1.39 17.12
CA TRP A 194 -12.19 1.15 15.69
C TRP A 194 -11.42 2.20 14.86
N TRP A 195 -11.59 3.49 15.16
CA TRP A 195 -10.89 4.56 14.46
C TRP A 195 -9.37 4.48 14.62
N GLN A 196 -8.86 4.14 15.80
CA GLN A 196 -7.42 3.95 16.01
C GLN A 196 -6.86 2.84 15.12
N ARG A 197 -7.59 1.74 14.96
CA ARG A 197 -7.16 0.59 14.18
C ARG A 197 -7.22 0.83 12.67
N TYR A 198 -8.22 1.55 12.18
CA TYR A 198 -8.54 1.60 10.74
C TYR A 198 -8.35 2.96 10.07
N ALA A 199 -8.01 4.02 10.82
CA ALA A 199 -7.82 5.37 10.27
C ALA A 199 -6.82 5.47 9.12
N SER A 200 -5.79 4.61 9.07
CA SER A 200 -4.80 4.60 7.98
C SER A 200 -5.40 4.19 6.63
N GLY A 201 -6.49 3.41 6.62
CA GLY A 201 -7.26 3.09 5.42
C GLY A 201 -8.08 4.26 4.94
N ILE A 202 -8.83 4.88 5.86
CA ILE A 202 -9.68 6.02 5.55
C ILE A 202 -8.84 7.22 5.10
N ALA A 203 -7.72 7.50 5.77
CA ALA A 203 -6.78 8.54 5.39
C ALA A 203 -6.22 8.35 3.97
N ALA A 204 -6.14 7.10 3.47
CA ALA A 204 -5.72 6.81 2.11
C ALA A 204 -6.79 7.16 1.06
N THR A 205 -8.07 7.25 1.45
CA THR A 205 -9.18 7.64 0.56
C THR A 205 -9.33 9.15 0.42
N VAL A 206 -8.75 9.95 1.33
CA VAL A 206 -8.96 11.41 1.39
C VAL A 206 -8.62 12.11 0.08
N THR A 207 -7.54 11.71 -0.59
CA THR A 207 -7.13 12.33 -1.86
C THR A 207 -8.17 12.13 -2.96
N ALA A 208 -8.84 10.97 -2.98
CA ALA A 208 -9.80 10.63 -4.03
C ALA A 208 -11.24 11.06 -3.69
N ARG A 209 -11.61 11.04 -2.40
CA ARG A 209 -13.00 11.25 -1.94
C ARG A 209 -13.06 12.12 -0.66
N PRO A 210 -12.50 13.34 -0.67
CA PRO A 210 -12.40 14.16 0.55
C PRO A 210 -13.77 14.53 1.14
N ALA A 211 -14.77 14.83 0.30
CA ALA A 211 -16.12 15.15 0.75
C ALA A 211 -16.81 13.99 1.48
N ARG A 212 -16.68 12.74 0.95
CA ARG A 212 -17.23 11.54 1.61
C ARG A 212 -16.52 11.26 2.94
N VAL A 213 -15.22 11.52 3.04
CA VAL A 213 -14.50 11.40 4.33
C VAL A 213 -14.99 12.47 5.32
N LEU A 214 -15.26 13.70 4.88
CA LEU A 214 -15.88 14.72 5.73
C LEU A 214 -17.26 14.27 6.20
N ASP A 215 -18.11 13.74 5.32
CA ASP A 215 -19.44 13.20 5.72
C ASP A 215 -19.30 12.13 6.82
N LEU A 216 -18.33 11.23 6.66
CA LEU A 216 -18.07 10.14 7.60
C LEU A 216 -17.58 10.66 8.95
N LEU A 217 -16.61 11.59 8.95
CA LEU A 217 -16.11 12.23 10.17
C LEU A 217 -17.20 13.06 10.84
N GLU A 218 -18.10 13.65 10.05
CA GLU A 218 -19.16 14.46 10.59
C GLU A 218 -20.21 13.63 11.34
N ARG A 219 -20.53 12.43 10.85
CA ARG A 219 -21.53 11.52 11.42
C ARG A 219 -20.98 10.59 12.51
N PHE A 220 -19.78 10.06 12.32
CA PHE A 220 -19.21 8.99 13.15
C PHE A 220 -17.82 9.33 13.70
N GLY A 221 -17.37 10.58 13.54
CA GLY A 221 -16.02 11.00 13.86
C GLY A 221 -15.63 10.69 15.31
N PRO A 222 -14.37 10.30 15.56
CA PRO A 222 -13.89 10.06 16.90
C PRO A 222 -13.70 11.39 17.63
N ALA A 223 -13.72 11.33 18.96
CA ALA A 223 -13.47 12.51 19.77
C ALA A 223 -12.10 13.13 19.49
N THR A 224 -11.06 12.31 19.43
CA THR A 224 -9.72 12.74 19.00
C THR A 224 -9.41 12.16 17.64
N LEU A 225 -9.06 13.03 16.68
CA LEU A 225 -8.72 12.60 15.33
C LEU A 225 -7.41 11.79 15.32
N PRO A 226 -7.41 10.55 14.81
CA PRO A 226 -6.20 9.74 14.69
C PRO A 226 -5.14 10.42 13.81
N TRP A 227 -3.87 10.18 14.16
CA TRP A 227 -2.71 10.79 13.49
C TRP A 227 -2.73 10.68 11.94
N PRO A 228 -3.11 9.52 11.32
CA PRO A 228 -3.18 9.42 9.86
C PRO A 228 -4.16 10.41 9.22
N LEU A 229 -5.29 10.70 9.88
CA LEU A 229 -6.30 11.63 9.40
C LEU A 229 -5.91 13.08 9.70
N ALA A 230 -5.27 13.33 10.84
CA ALA A 230 -4.70 14.65 11.16
C ALA A 230 -3.69 15.10 10.09
N HIS A 231 -2.86 14.18 9.57
CA HIS A 231 -1.91 14.46 8.46
C HIS A 231 -2.60 14.76 7.13
N ARG A 232 -3.91 14.48 7.01
CA ARG A 232 -4.72 14.74 5.82
C ARG A 232 -5.64 15.95 5.95
N LEU A 233 -5.59 16.69 7.08
CA LEU A 233 -6.38 17.90 7.29
C LEU A 233 -6.16 18.95 6.19
N GLY A 234 -4.95 19.06 5.63
CA GLY A 234 -4.70 19.98 4.51
C GLY A 234 -5.45 19.63 3.24
N ALA A 235 -5.63 18.34 2.95
CA ALA A 235 -6.41 17.88 1.80
C ALA A 235 -7.91 18.07 2.05
N LEU A 236 -8.38 17.85 3.28
CA LEU A 236 -9.78 18.12 3.67
C LEU A 236 -10.09 19.62 3.60
N ALA A 237 -9.22 20.48 4.14
CA ALA A 237 -9.37 21.93 4.08
C ALA A 237 -9.28 22.49 2.66
N ALA A 238 -8.52 21.83 1.77
CA ALA A 238 -8.49 22.20 0.35
C ALA A 238 -9.78 21.84 -0.38
N ALA A 239 -10.45 20.76 0.02
CA ALA A 239 -11.72 20.35 -0.57
C ALA A 239 -12.90 21.16 -0.03
N ASP A 240 -12.97 21.35 1.29
CA ASP A 240 -13.98 22.18 1.93
C ASP A 240 -13.42 22.81 3.22
N PRO A 241 -13.00 24.09 3.16
CA PRO A 241 -12.43 24.79 4.31
C PRO A 241 -13.47 25.05 5.40
N ALA A 242 -14.74 25.26 5.04
CA ALA A 242 -15.80 25.57 6.01
C ALA A 242 -16.15 24.32 6.83
N ARG A 243 -16.35 23.18 6.18
CA ARG A 243 -16.61 21.90 6.86
C ARG A 243 -15.42 21.45 7.68
N THR A 244 -14.19 21.65 7.19
CA THR A 244 -12.98 21.33 7.95
C THR A 244 -12.81 22.22 9.18
N ALA A 245 -13.10 23.52 9.07
CA ALA A 245 -13.09 24.43 10.22
C ALA A 245 -14.14 24.01 11.27
N ARG A 246 -15.38 23.72 10.85
CA ARG A 246 -16.43 23.21 11.74
C ARG A 246 -16.03 21.89 12.41
N LEU A 247 -15.39 20.99 11.67
CA LEU A 247 -14.87 19.73 12.22
C LEU A 247 -13.90 20.02 13.37
N LEU A 248 -12.93 20.93 13.20
CA LEU A 248 -11.95 21.26 14.24
C LEU A 248 -12.57 21.95 15.46
N LEU A 249 -13.66 22.70 15.26
CA LEU A 249 -14.37 23.43 16.32
C LEU A 249 -15.30 22.55 17.17
N ARG A 250 -15.53 21.29 16.79
CA ARG A 250 -16.37 20.38 17.58
C ARG A 250 -15.81 20.19 18.99
N PRO A 251 -16.65 20.13 20.04
CA PRO A 251 -16.19 19.99 21.42
C PRO A 251 -15.18 18.87 21.61
N GLU A 252 -15.37 17.76 20.91
CA GLU A 252 -14.56 16.57 21.07
C GLU A 252 -13.15 16.74 20.48
N THR A 253 -13.06 17.36 19.29
CA THR A 253 -11.79 17.60 18.59
C THR A 253 -11.12 18.91 19.00
N ARG A 254 -11.83 19.78 19.71
CA ARG A 254 -11.36 21.11 20.15
C ARG A 254 -10.08 21.03 20.98
N SER A 255 -9.91 19.93 21.73
CA SER A 255 -8.68 19.62 22.45
C SER A 255 -7.42 19.65 21.55
N MET A 256 -7.55 19.37 20.24
CA MET A 256 -6.44 19.49 19.27
C MET A 256 -6.00 20.94 19.05
N LEU A 257 -6.93 21.90 19.15
CA LEU A 257 -6.66 23.33 19.04
C LEU A 257 -6.08 23.86 20.36
N GLU A 258 -6.66 23.44 21.49
CA GLU A 258 -6.29 23.88 22.84
C GLU A 258 -4.91 23.35 23.27
N HIS A 259 -4.69 22.04 23.18
CA HIS A 259 -3.53 21.37 23.79
C HIS A 259 -2.33 21.20 22.86
N GLY A 260 -2.39 21.75 21.64
CA GLY A 260 -1.20 21.82 20.80
C GLY A 260 -1.47 22.06 19.33
N ALA A 261 -1.35 23.31 18.90
CA ALA A 261 -1.28 23.72 17.50
C ALA A 261 -0.21 22.97 16.67
N ARG A 262 0.76 22.26 17.28
CA ARG A 262 1.69 21.35 16.57
C ARG A 262 1.00 20.18 15.87
N ARG A 263 -0.25 19.86 16.26
CA ARG A 263 -1.07 18.81 15.63
C ARG A 263 -1.79 19.29 14.36
N VAL A 264 -1.91 20.60 14.17
CA VAL A 264 -2.47 21.20 12.95
C VAL A 264 -1.32 21.79 12.13
N PRO A 265 -1.04 21.26 10.91
CA PRO A 265 0.03 21.79 10.07
C PRO A 265 -0.19 23.25 9.71
N ASP A 266 0.88 24.05 9.60
CA ASP A 266 0.83 25.48 9.26
C ASP A 266 0.01 25.77 8.01
N GLY A 267 0.24 24.98 6.95
CA GLY A 267 -0.48 25.14 5.69
C GLY A 267 -2.00 24.96 5.82
N VAL A 268 -2.47 24.25 6.85
CA VAL A 268 -3.92 24.12 7.13
C VAL A 268 -4.44 25.41 7.73
N LEU A 269 -3.78 25.95 8.77
CA LEU A 269 -4.18 27.20 9.41
C LEU A 269 -4.19 28.36 8.41
N VAL A 270 -3.14 28.45 7.58
CA VAL A 270 -3.05 29.48 6.54
C VAL A 270 -4.18 29.37 5.53
N ARG A 271 -4.50 28.14 5.11
CA ARG A 271 -5.61 27.92 4.18
C ARG A 271 -6.94 28.31 4.81
N LEU A 272 -7.23 27.84 6.02
CA LEU A 272 -8.47 28.15 6.71
C LEU A 272 -8.63 29.65 6.96
N ALA A 273 -7.57 30.34 7.38
CA ALA A 273 -7.58 31.80 7.58
C ALA A 273 -7.95 32.56 6.30
N ARG A 274 -7.56 32.06 5.13
CA ARG A 274 -7.78 32.73 3.83
C ARG A 274 -9.06 32.35 3.13
N THR A 275 -9.56 31.12 3.34
CA THR A 275 -10.63 30.55 2.52
C THR A 275 -11.86 30.11 3.31
N ALA A 276 -11.79 30.04 4.64
CA ALA A 276 -12.97 29.76 5.46
C ALA A 276 -13.80 31.05 5.69
N PRO A 277 -15.12 30.93 5.90
CA PRO A 277 -15.96 32.04 6.31
C PRO A 277 -15.41 32.76 7.56
N GLU A 278 -15.44 34.09 7.55
CA GLU A 278 -14.85 34.93 8.61
C GLU A 278 -15.33 34.54 10.02
N GLY A 279 -16.64 34.27 10.19
CA GLY A 279 -17.19 33.83 11.46
C GLY A 279 -16.52 32.55 12.02
N LEU A 280 -16.20 31.58 11.15
CA LEU A 280 -15.51 30.36 11.56
C LEU A 280 -14.04 30.62 11.88
N VAL A 281 -13.39 31.57 11.20
CA VAL A 281 -12.00 31.96 11.50
C VAL A 281 -11.92 32.63 12.88
N VAL A 282 -12.89 33.48 13.22
CA VAL A 282 -13.00 34.10 14.54
C VAL A 282 -13.22 33.03 15.63
N GLU A 283 -14.09 32.06 15.39
CA GLU A 283 -14.31 30.94 16.31
C GLU A 283 -13.06 30.08 16.50
N LEU A 284 -12.30 29.82 15.43
CA LEU A 284 -11.00 29.12 15.51
C LEU A 284 -10.01 29.90 16.38
N GLY A 285 -9.92 31.22 16.18
CA GLY A 285 -9.09 32.09 17.00
C GLY A 285 -9.46 32.03 18.49
N ARG A 286 -10.76 32.09 18.81
CA ARG A 286 -11.25 31.96 20.20
C ARG A 286 -10.93 30.59 20.80
N ALA A 287 -11.09 29.51 20.03
CA ALA A 287 -10.76 28.16 20.50
C ALA A 287 -9.26 27.96 20.75
N MET A 288 -8.40 28.75 20.10
CA MET A 288 -6.95 28.73 20.26
C MET A 288 -6.44 29.78 21.27
N ALA A 289 -7.32 30.54 21.93
CA ALA A 289 -6.94 31.68 22.77
C ALA A 289 -6.04 31.29 23.96
N GLU A 290 -6.25 30.10 24.53
CA GLU A 290 -5.41 29.56 25.61
C GLU A 290 -4.04 29.05 25.12
N ASN A 291 -3.85 28.96 23.79
CA ASN A 291 -2.63 28.52 23.14
C ASN A 291 -1.99 29.67 22.35
N SER A 292 -1.25 30.53 23.05
CA SER A 292 -0.65 31.75 22.49
C SER A 292 0.16 31.51 21.20
N ALA A 293 0.84 30.36 21.09
CA ALA A 293 1.61 30.00 19.88
C ALA A 293 0.70 29.60 18.71
N GLY A 294 -0.41 28.92 18.98
CA GLY A 294 -1.42 28.57 17.98
C GLY A 294 -2.17 29.80 17.46
N LEU A 295 -2.61 30.66 18.37
CA LEU A 295 -3.27 31.93 18.03
C LEU A 295 -2.35 32.83 17.20
N ALA A 296 -1.08 32.99 17.60
CA ALA A 296 -0.11 33.78 16.84
C ALA A 296 0.09 33.27 15.40
N ARG A 297 0.10 31.94 15.20
CA ARG A 297 0.20 31.33 13.87
C ARG A 297 -1.04 31.59 13.01
N LEU A 298 -2.24 31.56 13.60
CA LEU A 298 -3.47 31.89 12.90
C LEU A 298 -3.50 33.38 12.52
N LEU A 299 -3.16 34.28 13.45
CA LEU A 299 -3.11 35.72 13.23
C LEU A 299 -2.08 36.09 12.15
N GLY A 300 -0.88 35.49 12.18
CA GLY A 300 0.14 35.70 11.16
C GLY A 300 -0.23 35.16 9.77
N ALA A 301 -1.33 34.42 9.66
CA ALA A 301 -1.82 33.89 8.39
C ALA A 301 -3.01 34.65 7.80
N LEU A 302 -3.62 35.56 8.59
CA LEU A 302 -4.60 36.51 8.09
C LEU A 302 -3.93 37.51 7.13
N PRO A 303 -4.67 38.03 6.13
CA PRO A 303 -4.17 39.02 5.19
C PRO A 303 -3.83 40.36 5.86
#